data_AF-A0A7I8ISZ2-F1
#
_entry.id   AF-A0A7I8ISZ2-F1
#
_cell.length_a   1.000
_cell.length_b   1.000
_cell.length_c   1.000
_cell.angle_alpha   90.00
_cell.angle_beta   90.00
_cell.angle_gamma   90.00
#
_symmetry.space_group_name_H-M   'P 1'
#
loop_
_entity.id
_entity.type
_entity.pdbx_description
1 polymer ?
#
loop_
_entity_poly.entity_id
_entity_poly.type
_entity_poly.pdbx_seq_one_letter_code
_entity_poly.pdbx_strand_id
1 'polypeptide(L)'
;MGQMVCGSCRQLLSYPQHANCVRCTCCQTINLVLEAHQVGNVKCGKCCILLMYPYGAPAVRCSCCRFVTEIGVRTVLLSILFTHTSIHLTVLGYSLKALSPSGNANPC
;
A
#
# COMPACT_ATOMS: atom_id res chain seq x y z
N MET A 1 -14.77 11.31 22.01
CA MET A 1 -13.99 10.47 22.96
C MET A 1 -13.86 9.07 22.38
N GLY A 2 -12.65 8.50 22.34
CA GLY A 2 -12.35 7.20 21.75
C GLY A 2 -11.90 6.17 22.78
N GLN A 3 -11.89 4.89 22.41
CA GLN A 3 -11.48 3.78 23.27
C GLN A 3 -10.48 2.89 22.54
N MET A 4 -9.50 2.37 23.27
CA MET A 4 -8.55 1.38 22.77
C MET A 4 -8.21 0.36 23.85
N VAL A 5 -7.62 -0.75 23.43
CA VAL A 5 -7.09 -1.77 24.35
C VAL A 5 -5.57 -1.66 24.37
N CYS A 6 -4.98 -1.65 25.57
CA CYS A 6 -3.53 -1.63 25.72
C CYS A 6 -2.89 -2.89 25.12
N GLY A 7 -1.85 -2.72 24.29
CA GLY A 7 -1.14 -3.83 23.66
C GLY A 7 -0.36 -4.72 24.63
N SER A 8 -0.04 -4.24 25.84
CA SER A 8 0.70 -5.01 26.85
C SER A 8 -0.21 -5.69 27.88
N CYS A 9 -1.02 -4.92 28.59
CA CYS A 9 -1.84 -5.45 29.71
C CYS A 9 -3.30 -5.71 29.34
N ARG A 10 -3.70 -5.46 28.08
CA ARG A 10 -5.08 -5.63 27.59
C ARG A 10 -6.15 -4.81 28.33
N GLN A 11 -5.74 -3.79 29.08
CA GLN A 11 -6.66 -2.88 29.75
C GLN A 11 -7.33 -1.93 28.75
N LEU A 12 -8.63 -1.68 28.94
CA LEU A 12 -9.37 -0.67 28.17
C LEU A 12 -8.96 0.74 28.60
N LEU A 13 -8.58 1.57 27.62
CA LEU A 13 -8.13 2.95 27.81
C LEU A 13 -9.04 3.89 27.03
N SER A 14 -9.54 4.92 27.72
CA SER A 14 -10.28 6.02 27.10
C SER A 14 -9.32 7.17 26.78
N TYR A 15 -9.50 7.80 25.61
CA TYR A 15 -8.65 8.91 25.20
C TYR A 15 -9.43 10.01 24.45
N PRO A 16 -8.98 11.27 24.52
CA PRO A 16 -9.59 12.36 23.78
C PRO A 16 -9.34 12.20 22.27
N GLN A 17 -10.28 12.67 21.44
CA GLN A 17 -10.05 12.71 19.99
C GLN A 17 -8.78 13.53 19.72
N HIS A 18 -7.94 13.06 18.78
CA HIS A 18 -6.61 13.60 18.42
C HIS A 18 -5.44 13.25 19.36
N ALA A 19 -5.59 12.35 20.33
CA ALA A 19 -4.42 11.79 21.00
C ALA A 19 -3.70 10.80 20.07
N ASN A 20 -2.45 11.07 19.68
CA ASN A 20 -1.64 10.16 18.86
C ASN A 20 -1.07 8.97 19.65
N CYS A 21 -0.88 9.15 20.96
CA CYS A 21 -0.31 8.17 21.87
C CYS A 21 -1.02 8.25 23.23
N VAL A 22 -1.30 7.10 23.83
CA VAL A 22 -1.93 7.00 25.16
C VAL A 22 -1.05 6.14 26.05
N ARG A 23 -0.58 6.72 27.15
CA ARG A 23 0.14 5.98 28.18
C ARG A 23 -0.87 5.20 29.01
N CYS A 24 -0.68 3.89 29.11
CA CYS A 24 -1.49 3.06 29.99
C CYS A 24 -1.21 3.44 31.45
N THR A 25 -2.25 3.70 32.23
CA THR A 25 -2.13 4.00 33.67
C THR A 25 -1.75 2.77 34.50
N CYS A 26 -2.02 1.57 34.00
CA CYS A 26 -1.73 0.31 34.70
C CYS A 26 -0.28 -0.14 34.52
N CYS A 27 0.22 -0.20 33.27
CA CYS A 27 1.54 -0.77 32.96
C CYS A 27 2.54 0.25 32.40
N GLN A 28 2.15 1.53 32.29
CA GLN A 28 2.95 2.62 31.74
C GLN A 28 3.36 2.45 30.26
N THR A 29 2.94 1.38 29.58
CA THR A 29 3.16 1.20 28.14
C THR A 29 2.56 2.36 27.36
N ILE A 30 3.35 2.92 26.44
CA ILE A 30 2.88 3.90 25.46
C ILE A 30 2.21 3.13 24.32
N ASN A 31 0.92 3.34 24.14
CA ASN A 31 0.15 2.74 23.05
C ASN A 31 -0.07 3.80 21.98
N LEU A 32 0.26 3.51 20.73
CA LEU A 32 -0.03 4.38 19.60
C LEU A 32 -1.51 4.26 19.24
N VAL A 33 -2.18 5.40 19.17
CA VAL A 33 -3.54 5.52 18.67
C VAL A 33 -3.42 5.81 17.18
N LEU A 34 -3.64 4.79 16.37
CA LEU A 34 -3.70 4.96 14.91
C LEU A 34 -5.17 5.18 14.55
N GLU A 35 -5.48 6.36 14.02
CA GLU A 35 -6.79 6.56 13.40
C GLU A 35 -6.90 5.71 12.13
N ALA A 36 -8.11 5.35 11.71
CA ALA A 36 -8.31 4.48 10.54
C ALA A 36 -7.65 5.04 9.25
N HIS A 37 -7.48 6.36 9.17
CA HIS A 37 -6.77 7.03 8.07
C HIS A 37 -5.23 6.93 8.16
N GLN A 38 -4.68 6.56 9.32
CA GLN A 38 -3.24 6.42 9.56
C GLN A 38 -2.74 4.98 9.35
N VAL A 39 -3.55 4.11 8.76
CA VAL A 39 -3.18 2.71 8.50
C VAL A 39 -3.27 2.43 7.00
N GLY A 40 -2.14 2.02 6.42
CA GLY A 40 -2.04 1.57 5.05
C GLY A 40 -2.10 0.05 4.94
N ASN A 41 -2.29 -0.43 3.72
CA ASN A 41 -2.29 -1.85 3.38
C ASN A 41 -1.26 -2.12 2.27
N VAL A 42 -0.59 -3.27 2.35
CA VAL A 42 0.40 -3.71 1.36
C VAL A 42 0.30 -5.22 1.18
N LYS A 43 0.47 -5.71 -0.05
CA LYS A 43 0.61 -7.15 -0.29
C LYS A 43 2.04 -7.58 -0.05
N CYS A 44 2.23 -8.69 0.65
CA CYS A 44 3.54 -9.30 0.79
C CYS A 44 4.09 -9.72 -0.59
N GLY A 45 5.32 -9.32 -0.92
CA GLY A 45 5.95 -9.65 -2.21
C GLY A 45 6.25 -11.15 -2.41
N LYS A 46 6.15 -11.97 -1.36
CA LYS A 46 6.43 -13.42 -1.43
C LYS A 46 5.18 -14.29 -1.32
N CYS A 47 4.36 -14.09 -0.28
CA CYS A 47 3.18 -14.91 -0.03
C CYS A 47 1.86 -14.21 -0.38
N CYS A 48 1.90 -13.01 -0.98
CA CYS A 48 0.75 -12.25 -1.46
C CYS A 48 -0.33 -11.86 -0.43
N ILE A 49 -0.13 -12.18 0.86
CA ILE A 49 -1.07 -11.82 1.91
C ILE A 49 -1.12 -10.31 2.11
N LEU A 50 -2.27 -9.81 2.53
CA LEU A 50 -2.45 -8.41 2.88
C LEU A 50 -1.91 -8.14 4.29
N LEU A 51 -1.00 -7.18 4.39
CA LEU A 51 -0.41 -6.70 5.64
C LEU A 51 -0.90 -5.28 5.89
N MET A 52 -1.27 -4.98 7.13
CA MET A 52 -1.62 -3.64 7.59
C MET A 52 -0.41 -3.00 8.26
N TYR A 53 -0.19 -1.71 8.03
CA TYR A 53 0.94 -0.99 8.58
C TYR A 53 0.61 0.46 8.89
N PRO A 54 1.25 1.07 9.91
CA PRO A 54 1.05 2.48 10.21
C PRO A 54 1.69 3.36 9.13
N TYR A 55 1.00 4.43 8.72
CA TYR A 55 1.51 5.39 7.75
C TYR A 55 2.85 5.96 8.22
N GLY A 56 3.86 5.95 7.35
CA GLY A 56 5.23 6.34 7.69
C GLY A 56 6.17 5.17 8.07
N ALA A 57 5.69 3.93 8.17
CA ALA A 57 6.58 2.78 8.27
C ALA A 57 7.34 2.59 6.95
N PRO A 58 8.69 2.53 6.95
CA PRO A 58 9.48 2.37 5.72
C PRO A 58 9.43 0.94 5.17
N ALA A 59 9.10 -0.05 6.01
CA ALA A 59 9.00 -1.45 5.64
C ALA A 59 8.09 -2.21 6.62
N VAL A 60 7.54 -3.33 6.17
CA VAL A 60 6.65 -4.20 6.95
C VAL A 60 7.12 -5.63 6.83
N ARG A 61 7.35 -6.28 7.98
CA ARG A 61 7.71 -7.69 8.02
C ARG A 61 6.46 -8.55 8.03
N CYS A 62 6.34 -9.45 7.06
CA CYS A 62 5.25 -10.41 6.98
C CYS A 62 5.26 -11.36 8.18
N SER A 63 4.13 -11.49 8.87
CA SER A 63 3.96 -12.45 9.97
C SER A 63 4.03 -13.90 9.50
N CYS A 64 3.49 -14.22 8.31
CA CYS A 64 3.48 -15.59 7.78
C CYS A 64 4.84 -16.06 7.24
N CYS A 65 5.47 -15.30 6.33
CA CYS A 65 6.68 -15.75 5.63
C CYS A 65 7.97 -15.03 6.06
N ARG A 66 7.89 -14.07 7.00
CA ARG A 66 9.00 -13.25 7.50
C ARG A 66 9.69 -12.37 6.45
N PHE A 67 9.18 -12.34 5.21
CA PHE A 67 9.64 -11.46 4.15
C PHE A 67 9.37 -10.00 4.52
N VAL A 68 10.36 -9.13 4.29
CA VAL A 68 10.26 -7.69 4.53
C VAL A 68 9.83 -7.03 3.23
N THR A 69 8.64 -6.44 3.23
CA THR A 69 8.14 -5.64 2.11
C THR A 69 8.46 -4.18 2.38
N GLU A 70 9.24 -3.54 1.53
CA GLU A 70 9.53 -2.11 1.63
C GLU A 70 8.33 -1.27 1.20
N ILE A 71 7.93 -0.33 2.05
CA ILE A 71 6.89 0.67 1.80
C ILE A 71 7.57 1.97 1.40
N GLY A 72 8.47 1.88 0.43
CA GLY A 72 9.07 3.07 -0.16
C GLY A 72 8.11 3.70 -1.16
N VAL A 73 8.04 5.03 -1.19
CA VAL A 73 7.51 5.84 -2.32
C VAL A 73 8.01 5.35 -3.70
N ARG A 74 9.14 4.63 -3.71
CA ARG A 74 9.69 3.93 -4.86
C ARG A 74 8.75 2.86 -5.42
N THR A 75 7.95 2.16 -4.62
CA THR A 75 7.03 1.13 -5.14
C THR A 75 5.87 1.75 -5.91
N VAL A 76 5.39 2.92 -5.46
CA VAL A 76 4.35 3.69 -6.18
C VAL A 76 4.94 4.38 -7.40
N LEU A 77 6.11 5.01 -7.29
CA LEU A 77 6.77 5.63 -8.44
C LEU A 77 7.20 4.58 -9.48
N LEU A 78 7.71 3.43 -9.04
CA LEU A 78 8.10 2.33 -9.92
C LEU A 78 6.88 1.66 -10.53
N SER A 79 5.76 1.50 -9.81
CA SER A 79 4.52 1.00 -10.43
C SER A 79 3.88 2.01 -11.39
N ILE A 80 3.98 3.31 -11.13
CA ILE A 80 3.59 4.36 -12.07
C ILE A 80 4.53 4.35 -13.29
N LEU A 81 5.85 4.23 -13.10
CA LEU A 81 6.82 4.12 -14.20
C LEU A 81 6.61 2.83 -15.00
N PHE A 82 6.37 1.70 -14.34
CA PHE A 82 6.13 0.41 -14.98
C PHE A 82 4.81 0.40 -15.74
N THR A 83 3.74 0.95 -15.16
CA THR A 83 2.47 1.14 -15.87
C THR A 83 2.61 2.14 -17.00
N HIS A 84 3.34 3.25 -16.84
CA HIS A 84 3.55 4.21 -17.92
C HIS A 84 4.42 3.63 -19.05
N THR A 85 5.47 2.85 -18.75
CA THR A 85 6.26 2.16 -19.78
C THR A 85 5.47 1.02 -20.43
N SER A 86 4.68 0.25 -19.68
CA SER A 86 3.79 -0.77 -20.24
C SER A 86 2.66 -0.15 -21.08
N ILE A 87 2.11 0.99 -20.67
CA ILE A 87 1.13 1.76 -21.44
C ILE A 87 1.79 2.28 -22.71
N HIS A 88 3.00 2.84 -22.64
CA HIS A 88 3.75 3.33 -23.81
C HIS A 88 4.11 2.20 -24.80
N LEU A 89 4.48 1.01 -24.32
CA LEU A 89 4.69 -0.16 -25.18
C LEU A 89 3.39 -0.71 -25.76
N THR A 90 2.31 -0.77 -24.98
CA THR A 90 0.97 -1.15 -25.48
C THR A 90 0.50 -0.12 -26.51
N VAL A 91 0.90 1.14 -26.34
CA VAL A 91 0.59 2.26 -27.22
C VAL A 91 1.27 2.14 -28.57
N LEU A 92 2.58 1.96 -28.56
CA LEU A 92 3.36 1.72 -29.78
C LEU A 92 2.99 0.39 -30.44
N GLY A 93 2.61 -0.61 -29.65
CA GLY A 93 2.08 -1.90 -30.12
C GLY A 93 0.70 -1.80 -30.78
N TYR A 94 -0.21 -0.94 -30.31
CA TYR A 94 -1.46 -0.65 -31.05
C TYR A 94 -1.19 0.17 -32.31
N SER A 95 -0.21 1.07 -32.28
CA SER A 95 0.02 2.00 -33.39
C SER A 95 0.74 1.36 -34.56
N LEU A 96 1.55 0.32 -34.32
CA LEU A 96 2.14 -0.52 -35.38
C LEU A 96 1.12 -1.41 -36.09
N LYS A 97 -0.06 -1.65 -35.51
CA LYS A 97 -1.15 -2.40 -36.16
C LYS A 97 -2.04 -1.55 -37.06
N ALA A 98 -1.78 -0.25 -37.16
CA ALA A 98 -2.61 0.70 -37.92
C ALA A 98 -1.93 1.25 -39.19
N LEU A 99 -0.82 0.68 -39.66
CA LEU A 99 -0.22 1.13 -40.91
C LEU A 99 0.31 -0.02 -41.78
N SER A 100 -0.55 -0.52 -42.67
CA SER A 100 -0.32 -0.64 -44.13
C SER A 100 -1.33 -1.62 -44.76
N PRO A 101 -1.49 -1.64 -46.09
CA PRO A 101 -1.80 -0.53 -47.00
C PRO A 101 -3.04 -0.89 -47.85
N SER A 102 -4.04 -0.01 -47.95
CA SER A 102 -5.11 -0.21 -48.94
C SER A 102 -4.59 0.13 -50.33
N GLY A 103 -4.07 -0.90 -51.01
CA GLY A 103 -3.76 -0.90 -52.43
C GLY A 103 -5.03 -0.68 -53.25
N ASN A 104 -4.88 0.18 -54.25
CA ASN A 104 -5.79 0.39 -55.37
C ASN A 104 -6.08 -0.90 -56.15
N ALA A 105 -7.35 -1.10 -56.55
CA ALA A 105 -7.74 -1.51 -57.91
C ALA A 105 -9.24 -1.91 -57.92
N ASN A 106 -10.05 -1.08 -58.57
CA ASN A 106 -11.11 -1.59 -59.45
C ASN A 106 -10.40 -2.09 -60.72
N PRO A 107 -10.83 -3.19 -61.37
CA PRO A 107 -12.03 -3.10 -62.21
C PRO A 107 -12.89 -4.39 -62.30
N CYS A 108 -14.15 -4.17 -62.69
CA CYS A 108 -15.17 -5.13 -63.14
C CYS A 108 -15.68 -6.17 -62.12
#